data_AF-A0A7R9ZMF0-F1
#
_entry.id   AF-A0A7R9ZMF0-F1
#
_cell.length_a   1.000
_cell.length_b   1.000
_cell.length_c   1.000
_cell.angle_alpha   90.00
_cell.angle_beta   90.00
_cell.angle_gamma   90.00
#
_symmetry.space_group_name_H-M   'P 1'
#
loop_
_entity.id
_entity.type
_entity.pdbx_description
1 polymer ?
#
loop_
_entity_poly.entity_id
_entity_poly.type
_entity_poly.pdbx_seq_one_letter_code
_entity_poly.pdbx_strand_id
1 'polypeptide(L)'
;YHQLCQFRCKDALQLFHSLPHAQRNTGWVLHMEGKAYLEMSDYRNAQRSLERMQRVEPHRSKGLELLSTVFWQLKKDVELAYLAQKAVDFDRMSPEAWCIVGNCLSLQKEHETALVFFGRSLQLDPSFTYTHTLSGYEYMANEDFE
;
A
#
# COMPACT_ATOMS: atom_id res chain seq x y z
N TYR A 1 12.36 11.98 5.79
CA TYR A 1 12.92 10.66 5.39
C TYR A 1 13.70 10.01 6.53
N HIS A 2 14.81 10.60 6.99
CA HIS A 2 15.67 10.03 8.05
C HIS A 2 14.90 9.56 9.30
N GLN A 3 13.94 10.36 9.78
CA GLN A 3 13.13 10.01 10.95
C GLN A 3 12.22 8.78 10.74
N LEU A 4 11.72 8.57 9.53
CA LEU A 4 10.94 7.36 9.21
C LEU A 4 11.82 6.12 9.20
N CYS A 5 13.06 6.22 8.71
CA CYS A 5 14.01 5.11 8.75
C CYS A 5 14.38 4.71 10.18
N GLN A 6 14.20 5.61 11.15
CA GLN A 6 14.44 5.36 12.58
C GLN A 6 13.15 5.03 13.35
N PHE A 7 12.04 4.76 12.65
CA PHE A 7 10.72 4.50 13.24
C PHE A 7 10.19 5.62 14.16
N ARG A 8 10.73 6.85 14.02
CA ARG A 8 10.25 8.05 14.71
C ARG A 8 9.11 8.69 13.90
N CYS A 9 8.00 7.96 13.79
CA CYS A 9 6.88 8.31 12.91
C CYS A 9 6.18 9.63 13.32
N LYS A 10 6.04 9.88 14.63
CA LYS A 10 5.46 11.14 15.15
C LYS A 10 6.31 12.36 14.77
N ASP A 11 7.62 12.26 14.94
CA ASP A 11 8.55 13.34 14.60
C ASP A 11 8.59 13.57 13.08
N ALA A 12 8.54 12.49 12.30
CA ALA A 12 8.44 12.59 10.85
C ALA A 12 7.17 13.33 10.40
N LEU A 13 6.02 13.02 11.00
CA LEU A 13 4.75 13.71 10.70
C LEU A 13 4.80 15.19 11.10
N GLN A 14 5.41 15.53 12.24
CA GLN A 14 5.61 16.93 12.64
C GLN A 14 6.47 17.69 11.62
N LEU A 15 7.54 17.07 11.15
CA LEU A 15 8.40 17.66 10.11
C LEU A 15 7.64 17.85 8.80
N PHE A 16 6.85 16.86 8.35
CA PHE A 16 6.03 17.02 7.14
C PHE A 16 4.98 18.12 7.28
N HIS A 17 4.37 18.26 8.46
CA HIS A 17 3.41 19.32 8.73
C HIS A 17 4.04 20.72 8.81
N SER A 18 5.33 20.82 9.18
CA SER A 18 6.07 22.09 9.15
C SER A 18 6.46 22.55 7.74
N LEU A 19 6.34 21.69 6.72
CA LEU A 19 6.66 22.06 5.34
C LEU A 19 5.64 23.07 4.79
N PRO A 20 6.06 24.00 3.91
CA PRO A 20 5.15 24.84 3.16
C PRO A 20 4.11 24.02 2.40
N HIS A 21 2.88 24.55 2.28
CA HIS A 21 1.76 23.82 1.66
C HIS A 21 2.10 23.24 0.28
N ALA A 22 2.82 24.01 -0.56
CA ALA A 22 3.23 23.56 -1.90
C ALA A 22 4.15 22.33 -1.88
N GLN A 23 5.02 22.21 -0.88
CA GLN A 23 5.94 21.07 -0.74
C GLN A 23 5.28 19.87 -0.06
N ARG A 24 4.40 20.15 0.92
CA ARG A 24 3.64 19.12 1.63
C ARG A 24 2.61 18.43 0.72
N ASN A 25 1.95 19.19 -0.16
CA ASN A 25 0.94 18.67 -1.07
C ASN A 25 1.56 18.09 -2.34
N THR A 26 2.56 17.23 -2.19
CA THR A 26 3.17 16.44 -3.27
C THR A 26 2.88 14.98 -3.03
N GLY A 27 2.76 14.18 -4.09
CA GLY A 27 2.43 12.75 -3.93
C GLY A 27 3.50 12.00 -3.12
N TRP A 28 4.77 12.44 -3.19
CA TRP A 28 5.84 11.84 -2.39
C TRP A 28 5.69 12.12 -0.90
N VAL A 29 5.43 13.36 -0.48
CA VAL A 29 5.24 13.66 0.95
C VAL A 29 3.98 12.95 1.48
N LEU A 30 2.89 12.96 0.71
CA LEU A 30 1.63 12.29 1.09
C LEU A 30 1.78 10.77 1.20
N HIS A 31 2.55 10.14 0.31
CA HIS A 31 2.95 8.74 0.44
C HIS A 31 3.69 8.50 1.76
N MET A 32 4.64 9.36 2.11
CA MET A 32 5.46 9.21 3.32
C MET A 32 4.68 9.48 4.60
N GLU A 33 3.74 10.43 4.59
CA GLU A 33 2.77 10.62 5.67
C GLU A 33 1.89 9.36 5.83
N GLY A 34 1.37 8.82 4.72
CA GLY A 34 0.56 7.59 4.72
C GLY A 34 1.32 6.40 5.29
N LYS A 35 2.58 6.22 4.89
CA LYS A 35 3.47 5.20 5.47
C LYS A 35 3.68 5.41 6.97
N ALA A 36 3.95 6.64 7.41
CA ALA A 36 4.13 6.95 8.83
C ALA A 36 2.89 6.58 9.67
N TYR A 37 1.70 6.88 9.16
CA TYR A 37 0.45 6.52 9.82
C TYR A 37 0.21 5.01 9.85
N LEU A 38 0.54 4.29 8.78
CA LEU A 38 0.49 2.82 8.73
C LEU A 38 1.37 2.17 9.80
N GLU A 39 2.63 2.63 9.94
CA GLU A 39 3.55 2.14 10.97
C GLU A 39 3.06 2.44 12.40
N MET A 40 2.21 3.45 12.55
CA MET A 40 1.55 3.79 13.82
C MET A 40 0.18 3.10 14.00
N SER A 41 -0.21 2.22 13.08
CA SER A 41 -1.53 1.56 13.03
C SER A 41 -2.72 2.54 12.95
N ASP A 42 -2.48 3.78 12.51
CA ASP A 42 -3.52 4.79 12.31
C ASP A 42 -4.05 4.72 10.87
N TYR A 43 -4.81 3.66 10.60
CA TYR A 43 -5.33 3.36 9.27
C TYR A 43 -6.25 4.45 8.71
N ARG A 44 -6.96 5.19 9.58
CA ARG A 44 -7.89 6.26 9.18
C ARG A 44 -7.15 7.49 8.67
N ASN A 45 -6.04 7.87 9.28
CA ASN A 45 -5.22 8.97 8.79
C ASN A 45 -4.37 8.53 7.59
N ALA A 46 -3.88 7.28 7.58
CA ALA A 46 -3.18 6.71 6.43
C ALA A 46 -4.06 6.74 5.17
N GLN A 47 -5.32 6.29 5.27
CA GLN A 47 -6.29 6.33 4.17
C GLN A 47 -6.43 7.76 3.62
N ARG A 48 -6.63 8.75 4.49
CA ARG A 48 -6.81 10.15 4.09
C ARG A 48 -5.60 10.71 3.35
N SER A 49 -4.38 10.43 3.84
CA SER A 49 -3.15 10.88 3.17
C SER A 49 -2.95 10.22 1.81
N LEU A 50 -3.21 8.92 1.68
CA LEU A 50 -3.02 8.16 0.44
C LEU A 50 -4.11 8.42 -0.61
N GLU A 51 -5.36 8.66 -0.19
CA GLU A 51 -6.41 9.13 -1.10
C GLU A 51 -6.11 10.56 -1.59
N ARG A 52 -5.59 11.42 -0.71
CA ARG A 52 -5.14 12.75 -1.12
C ARG A 52 -3.97 12.65 -2.11
N MET A 53 -3.04 11.72 -1.92
CA MET A 53 -1.97 11.44 -2.87
C MET A 53 -2.53 11.15 -4.27
N GLN A 54 -3.53 10.25 -4.37
CA GLN A 54 -4.17 9.94 -5.67
C GLN A 54 -4.86 11.16 -6.29
N ARG A 55 -5.45 12.05 -5.49
CA ARG A 55 -6.11 13.26 -6.03
C ARG A 55 -5.10 14.26 -6.58
N VAL A 56 -3.94 14.38 -5.96
CA VAL A 56 -2.86 15.30 -6.37
C VAL A 56 -2.09 14.74 -7.56
N GLU A 57 -1.81 13.43 -7.57
CA GLU A 57 -1.08 12.74 -8.64
C GLU A 57 -1.88 11.50 -9.11
N PRO A 58 -2.91 11.66 -9.97
CA PRO A 58 -3.77 10.55 -10.40
C PRO A 58 -3.07 9.46 -11.20
N HIS A 59 -1.94 9.78 -11.83
CA HIS A 59 -1.17 8.89 -12.71
C HIS A 59 -0.02 8.18 -12.00
N ARG A 60 0.02 8.24 -10.66
CA ARG A 60 1.09 7.63 -9.86
C ARG A 60 0.67 6.26 -9.33
N SER A 61 1.37 5.22 -9.76
CA SER A 61 1.20 3.86 -9.23
C SER A 61 1.88 3.66 -7.86
N LYS A 62 2.97 4.39 -7.62
CA LYS A 62 3.79 4.22 -6.40
C LYS A 62 3.10 4.75 -5.15
N GLY A 63 2.82 3.87 -4.19
CA GLY A 63 2.06 4.13 -2.97
C GLY A 63 0.65 3.55 -2.98
N LEU A 64 0.18 3.03 -4.11
CA LEU A 64 -1.11 2.36 -4.19
C LEU A 64 -1.11 1.02 -3.43
N GLU A 65 0.04 0.36 -3.34
CA GLU A 65 0.25 -0.84 -2.53
C GLU A 65 -0.05 -0.56 -1.05
N LEU A 66 0.39 0.58 -0.52
CA LEU A 66 0.11 0.97 0.86
C LEU A 66 -1.38 1.26 1.07
N LEU A 67 -2.04 1.88 0.09
CA LEU A 67 -3.48 2.14 0.17
C LEU A 67 -4.27 0.83 0.17
N SER A 68 -3.85 -0.17 -0.61
CA SER A 68 -4.47 -1.49 -0.63
C SER A 68 -4.37 -2.18 0.72
N THR A 69 -3.22 -2.10 1.39
CA THR A 69 -3.03 -2.63 2.74
C THR A 69 -3.87 -1.88 3.78
N VAL A 70 -4.03 -0.56 3.64
CA VAL A 70 -4.95 0.20 4.49
C VAL A 70 -6.39 -0.29 4.30
N PHE A 71 -6.84 -0.50 3.07
CA PHE A 71 -8.18 -1.02 2.81
C PHE A 71 -8.37 -2.44 3.33
N TRP A 72 -7.35 -3.29 3.20
CA TRP A 72 -7.32 -4.63 3.80
C TRP A 72 -7.51 -4.56 5.32
N GLN A 73 -6.75 -3.69 6.00
CA GLN A 73 -6.86 -3.56 7.46
C GLN A 73 -8.17 -2.95 7.93
N LEU A 74 -8.75 -2.08 7.12
CA LEU A 74 -10.07 -1.51 7.38
C LEU A 74 -11.22 -2.43 6.94
N LYS A 75 -10.93 -3.61 6.37
CA LYS A 75 -11.91 -4.57 5.82
C LYS A 75 -12.87 -3.93 4.82
N LYS A 76 -12.31 -3.14 3.90
CA LYS A 76 -13.02 -2.41 2.86
C LYS A 76 -12.98 -3.15 1.53
N ASP A 77 -13.75 -4.23 1.44
CA ASP A 77 -13.74 -5.14 0.30
C ASP A 77 -14.07 -4.44 -1.03
N VAL A 78 -15.08 -3.56 -1.01
CA VAL A 78 -15.56 -2.87 -2.22
C VAL A 78 -14.52 -1.87 -2.73
N GLU A 79 -13.98 -1.04 -1.84
CA GLU A 79 -12.96 -0.05 -2.21
C GLU A 79 -11.65 -0.72 -2.65
N LEU A 80 -11.28 -1.84 -2.03
CA LEU A 80 -10.09 -2.60 -2.42
C LEU A 80 -10.26 -3.26 -3.79
N ALA A 81 -11.40 -3.88 -4.06
CA ALA A 81 -11.70 -4.46 -5.37
C ALA A 81 -11.72 -3.39 -6.48
N TYR A 82 -12.32 -2.23 -6.19
CA TYR A 82 -12.30 -1.09 -7.11
C TYR A 82 -10.87 -0.58 -7.37
N LEU A 83 -10.06 -0.48 -6.32
CA LEU A 83 -8.66 -0.07 -6.45
C LEU A 83 -7.85 -1.09 -7.28
N ALA A 84 -8.06 -2.38 -7.06
CA ALA A 84 -7.39 -3.45 -7.80
C ALA A 84 -7.71 -3.39 -9.30
N GLN A 85 -9.00 -3.27 -9.65
CA GLN A 85 -9.43 -3.14 -11.04
C GLN A 85 -8.82 -1.90 -11.69
N LYS A 86 -8.89 -0.75 -11.01
CA LYS A 86 -8.31 0.51 -11.51
C LYS A 86 -6.80 0.42 -11.71
N ALA A 87 -6.07 -0.23 -10.79
CA ALA A 87 -4.62 -0.38 -10.88
C ALA A 87 -4.23 -1.23 -12.09
N VAL A 88 -4.92 -2.35 -12.32
CA VAL A 88 -4.69 -3.22 -13.48
C VAL A 88 -5.05 -2.52 -14.79
N ASP A 89 -6.15 -1.77 -14.83
CA ASP A 89 -6.56 -1.02 -16.03
C ASP A 89 -5.58 0.12 -16.36
N PHE A 90 -4.98 0.73 -15.33
CA PHE A 90 -4.00 1.79 -15.50
C PHE A 90 -2.65 1.26 -15.99
N ASP A 91 -2.10 0.24 -15.32
CA ASP A 91 -0.81 -0.35 -15.70
C ASP A 91 -0.73 -1.83 -15.33
N ARG A 92 -0.88 -2.70 -16.34
CA ARG A 92 -0.78 -4.16 -16.18
C ARG A 92 0.66 -4.65 -16.00
N MET A 93 1.66 -3.81 -16.28
CA MET A 93 3.08 -4.15 -16.17
C MET A 93 3.69 -3.63 -14.86
N SER A 94 2.91 -2.92 -14.04
CA SER A 94 3.32 -2.49 -12.71
C SER A 94 3.24 -3.65 -11.71
N PRO A 95 4.29 -3.91 -10.93
CA PRO A 95 4.25 -4.88 -9.83
C PRO A 95 3.23 -4.45 -8.75
N GLU A 96 3.08 -3.15 -8.51
CA GLU A 96 2.10 -2.62 -7.54
C GLU A 96 0.67 -3.04 -7.89
N ALA A 97 0.29 -3.06 -9.18
CA ALA A 97 -1.04 -3.49 -9.60
C ALA A 97 -1.35 -4.94 -9.18
N TRP A 98 -0.41 -5.86 -9.40
CA TRP A 98 -0.58 -7.27 -9.02
C TRP A 98 -0.50 -7.50 -7.52
N CYS A 99 0.27 -6.69 -6.82
CA CYS A 99 0.29 -6.66 -5.35
C CYS A 99 -1.08 -6.24 -4.78
N ILE A 100 -1.72 -5.23 -5.36
CA ILE A 100 -3.06 -4.77 -4.92
C ILE A 100 -4.11 -5.86 -5.18
N VAL A 101 -4.04 -6.54 -6.33
CA VAL A 101 -4.92 -7.70 -6.63
C VAL A 101 -4.72 -8.82 -5.61
N GLY A 102 -3.48 -9.16 -5.29
CA GLY A 102 -3.16 -10.15 -4.26
C GLY A 102 -3.76 -9.79 -2.90
N ASN A 103 -3.63 -8.53 -2.48
CA ASN A 103 -4.27 -8.04 -1.24
C ASN A 103 -5.80 -8.15 -1.30
N CYS A 104 -6.42 -7.87 -2.46
CA CYS A 104 -7.86 -8.03 -2.62
C CYS A 104 -8.32 -9.48 -2.41
N LEU A 105 -7.59 -10.44 -2.97
CA LEU A 105 -7.89 -11.87 -2.84
C LEU A 105 -7.60 -12.41 -1.44
N SER A 106 -6.52 -11.94 -0.82
CA SER A 106 -6.20 -12.22 0.58
C SER A 106 -7.36 -11.80 1.49
N LEU A 107 -7.95 -10.61 1.27
CA LEU A 107 -9.10 -10.15 2.04
C LEU A 107 -10.34 -11.05 1.88
N GLN A 108 -10.49 -11.64 0.69
CA GLN A 108 -11.52 -12.63 0.37
C GLN A 108 -11.21 -14.04 0.91
N LYS A 109 -10.08 -14.20 1.61
CA LYS A 109 -9.56 -15.47 2.15
C LYS A 109 -9.15 -16.49 1.09
N GLU A 110 -8.87 -16.02 -0.12
CA GLU A 110 -8.30 -16.85 -1.17
C GLU A 110 -6.77 -16.77 -1.12
N HIS A 111 -6.17 -17.34 -0.07
CA HIS A 111 -4.73 -17.20 0.22
C HIS A 111 -3.84 -17.79 -0.89
N GLU A 112 -4.20 -18.96 -1.43
CA GLU A 112 -3.45 -19.58 -2.53
C GLU A 112 -3.47 -18.72 -3.81
N THR A 113 -4.62 -18.16 -4.17
CA THR A 113 -4.73 -17.32 -5.37
C THR A 113 -4.01 -15.99 -5.16
N ALA A 114 -4.08 -15.41 -3.96
CA ALA A 114 -3.31 -14.22 -3.58
C ALA A 114 -1.80 -14.44 -3.77
N LEU A 115 -1.26 -15.57 -3.30
CA LEU A 115 0.15 -15.95 -3.48
C LEU A 115 0.56 -16.06 -4.95
N VAL A 116 -0.30 -16.57 -5.83
CA VAL A 116 -0.04 -16.61 -7.29
C VAL A 116 0.11 -15.19 -7.85
N PHE A 117 -0.75 -14.25 -7.46
CA PHE A 117 -0.67 -12.86 -7.92
C PHE A 117 0.50 -12.09 -7.31
N PHE A 118 0.87 -12.38 -6.06
CA PHE A 118 2.13 -11.88 -5.50
C PHE A 118 3.34 -12.44 -6.25
N GLY A 119 3.32 -13.72 -6.63
CA GLY A 119 4.34 -14.30 -7.50
C GLY A 119 4.45 -13.57 -8.84
N ARG A 120 3.32 -13.17 -9.44
CA ARG A 120 3.30 -12.37 -10.68
C ARG A 120 3.89 -10.97 -10.49
N SER A 121 3.60 -10.30 -9.37
CA SER A 121 4.23 -9.03 -9.00
C SER A 121 5.77 -9.18 -8.96
N LEU A 122 6.26 -10.23 -8.30
CA LEU A 122 7.69 -10.52 -8.19
C LEU A 122 8.36 -10.93 -9.52
N GLN A 123 7.62 -11.50 -10.46
CA GLN A 123 8.14 -11.76 -11.81
C GLN A 123 8.39 -10.46 -12.59
N LEU A 124 7.58 -9.42 -12.35
CA LEU A 124 7.75 -8.11 -12.99
C LEU A 124 8.86 -7.31 -12.32
N ASP A 125 8.92 -7.32 -10.98
CA ASP A 125 9.99 -6.72 -10.21
C ASP A 125 10.43 -7.63 -9.05
N PRO A 126 11.52 -8.41 -9.23
CA PRO A 126 12.06 -9.25 -8.18
C PRO A 126 12.56 -8.47 -6.95
N SER A 127 12.86 -7.17 -7.12
CA SER A 127 13.35 -6.29 -6.07
C SER A 127 12.24 -5.61 -5.27
N PHE A 128 10.97 -5.89 -5.59
CA PHE A 128 9.83 -5.32 -4.90
C PHE A 128 9.64 -5.96 -3.52
N THR A 129 10.40 -5.45 -2.54
CA THR A 129 10.49 -5.95 -1.16
C THR A 129 9.13 -6.03 -0.47
N TYR A 130 8.21 -5.13 -0.79
CA TYR A 130 6.90 -5.09 -0.16
C TYR A 130 6.08 -6.35 -0.45
N THR A 131 6.10 -6.85 -1.69
CA THR A 131 5.40 -8.09 -2.03
C THR A 131 5.99 -9.29 -1.31
N HIS A 132 7.31 -9.37 -1.11
CA HIS A 132 7.91 -10.44 -0.30
C HIS A 132 7.37 -10.46 1.14
N THR A 133 7.20 -9.28 1.75
CA THR A 133 6.62 -9.16 3.08
C THR A 133 5.17 -9.66 3.11
N LEU A 134 4.35 -9.29 2.12
CA LEU A 134 2.96 -9.73 2.03
C LEU A 134 2.85 -11.23 1.77
N SER A 135 3.65 -11.79 0.85
CA SER A 135 3.70 -13.22 0.61
C SER A 135 4.05 -14.00 1.89
N GLY A 136 5.00 -13.51 2.69
CA GLY A 136 5.34 -14.11 3.97
C GLY A 136 4.17 -14.17 4.95
N TYR A 137 3.40 -13.08 5.04
CA TYR A 137 2.18 -13.05 5.86
C TYR A 137 1.12 -14.03 5.34
N GLU A 138 0.93 -14.13 4.03
CA GLU A 138 -0.01 -15.09 3.46
C GLU A 138 0.40 -16.54 3.67
N TYR A 139 1.69 -16.88 3.56
CA TYR A 139 2.16 -18.25 3.84
C TYR A 139 1.86 -18.64 5.28
N MET A 140 2.12 -17.75 6.25
CA MET A 140 1.77 -18.00 7.65
C MET A 140 0.27 -18.17 7.84
N ALA A 141 -0.54 -17.30 7.22
CA ALA A 141 -1.99 -17.41 7.30
C ALA A 141 -2.50 -18.73 6.69
N ASN A 142 -1.92 -19.18 5.57
CA ASN A 142 -2.31 -20.42 4.90
C ASN A 142 -1.97 -21.67 5.73
N GLU A 143 -0.81 -21.70 6.38
CA GLU A 143 -0.42 -22.80 7.29
C GLU A 143 -1.33 -22.91 8.52
N ASP A 144 -1.92 -21.80 9.01
CA ASP A 144 -2.88 -21.81 10.11
C ASP A 144 -4.26 -22.41 9.71
N PHE A 145 -4.53 -22.61 8.41
CA PHE A 145 -5.77 -23.20 7.90
C PHE A 145 -5.67 -24.69 7.50
N GLU A 146 -4.46 -25.26 7.49
CA GLU A 146 -4.19 -26.70 7.28
C GLU A 146 -4.18 -27.49 8.61
#